data_AF-A0A8R2BAR0-F1
#
_entry.id   AF-A0A8R2BAR0-F1
#
_cell.length_a   1.000
_cell.length_b   1.000
_cell.length_c   1.000
_cell.angle_alpha   90.00
_cell.angle_beta   90.00
_cell.angle_gamma   90.00
#
_symmetry.space_group_name_H-M   'P 1'
#
loop_
_entity.id
_entity.type
_entity.pdbx_description
1 polymer ?
#
loop_
_entity_poly.entity_id
_entity_poly.type
_entity_poly.pdbx_seq_one_letter_code
_entity_poly.pdbx_strand_id
1 'polypeptide(L)'
;MKTLTLDKAASLIQALKNSLQEFRSTEFEENFTRTSTLVTTLGITNTSMRLKKKKRLELYEGQDDGMHISEVQHLRININNAVDVFINQLNWRYEKLMEVADDFGFLSGASLYNMSTIELKKAAMDLAMKYEKDINGAEFIDEISDFQNVVKSIIPDHIKSATVIELLQLIQDYNLKESYPNVEIVFRIFLTMPVTAAIDVKVALANSSS
;
A
#
# COMPACT_ATOMS: atom_id res chain seq x y z
N MET A 1 13.87 -13.65 11.61
CA MET A 1 13.30 -12.96 10.44
C MET A 1 13.10 -11.51 10.83
N LYS A 2 13.74 -10.53 10.16
CA LYS A 2 13.54 -9.10 10.52
C LYS A 2 12.10 -8.73 10.16
N THR A 3 11.28 -8.37 11.14
CA THR A 3 9.92 -7.88 10.93
C THR A 3 9.96 -6.53 10.22
N LEU A 4 9.30 -6.43 9.06
CA LEU A 4 9.13 -5.17 8.35
C LEU A 4 8.05 -4.38 9.09
N THR A 5 8.41 -3.22 9.65
CA THR A 5 7.43 -2.33 10.29
C THR A 5 6.68 -1.53 9.24
N LEU A 6 5.48 -1.05 9.61
CA LEU A 6 4.61 -0.30 8.71
C LEU A 6 5.32 0.94 8.14
N ASP A 7 6.07 1.67 8.97
CA ASP A 7 6.84 2.85 8.56
C ASP A 7 7.96 2.53 7.55
N LYS A 8 8.63 1.38 7.73
CA LYS A 8 9.66 0.91 6.81
C LYS A 8 9.04 0.47 5.48
N ALA A 9 7.87 -0.15 5.51
CA ALA A 9 7.15 -0.49 4.29
C ALA A 9 6.72 0.79 3.53
N ALA A 10 6.18 1.77 4.24
CA ALA A 10 5.77 3.05 3.68
C ALA A 10 6.96 3.80 3.06
N SER A 11 8.12 3.83 3.73
CA SER A 11 9.32 4.50 3.19
C SER A 11 9.87 3.82 1.93
N LEU A 12 9.83 2.48 1.86
CA LEU A 12 10.24 1.75 0.66
C LEU A 12 9.30 2.01 -0.54
N ILE A 13 7.99 2.04 -0.30
CA ILE A 13 7.00 2.36 -1.34
C ILE A 13 7.19 3.80 -1.83
N GLN A 14 7.41 4.74 -0.91
CA GLN A 14 7.67 6.14 -1.26
C GLN A 14 8.97 6.29 -2.06
N ALA A 15 10.04 5.58 -1.69
CA ALA A 15 11.30 5.61 -2.43
C ALA A 15 11.14 5.07 -3.86
N LEU A 16 10.43 3.95 -4.02
CA LEU A 16 10.12 3.39 -5.34
C LEU A 16 9.27 4.34 -6.18
N LYS A 17 8.26 4.98 -5.58
CA LYS A 17 7.43 6.01 -6.25
C LYS A 17 8.31 7.14 -6.80
N ASN A 18 9.20 7.68 -5.97
CA ASN A 18 10.10 8.76 -6.37
C ASN A 18 11.00 8.35 -7.53
N SER A 19 11.56 7.14 -7.49
CA SER A 19 12.39 6.61 -8.60
C SER A 19 11.60 6.47 -9.90
N LEU A 20 10.33 6.04 -9.85
CA LEU A 20 9.48 5.96 -11.05
C LEU A 20 9.09 7.35 -11.57
N GLN A 21 8.90 8.34 -10.69
CA GLN A 21 8.66 9.73 -11.08
C GLN A 21 9.87 10.35 -11.80
N GLU A 22 11.07 10.03 -11.35
CA GLU A 22 12.32 10.43 -12.00
C GLU A 22 12.47 9.76 -13.37
N PHE A 23 12.28 8.44 -13.44
CA PHE A 23 12.29 7.68 -14.69
C PHE A 23 11.33 8.27 -15.73
N ARG A 24 10.10 8.61 -15.31
CA ARG A 24 9.08 9.22 -16.16
C ARG A 24 9.50 10.57 -16.75
N SER A 25 10.20 11.38 -15.95
CA SER A 25 10.48 12.78 -16.28
C SER A 25 11.72 12.94 -17.17
N THR A 26 12.76 12.14 -16.92
CA THR A 26 14.11 12.46 -17.41
C THR A 26 14.76 11.29 -18.15
N GLU A 27 14.47 10.05 -17.78
CA GLU A 27 15.31 8.91 -18.18
C GLU A 27 14.88 8.22 -19.48
N PHE A 28 13.69 8.51 -20.02
CA PHE A 28 13.21 7.82 -21.23
C PHE A 28 14.14 8.05 -22.43
N GLU A 29 14.49 9.30 -22.72
CA GLU A 29 15.31 9.65 -23.89
C GLU A 29 16.76 9.17 -23.72
N GLU A 30 17.30 9.25 -22.50
CA GLU A 30 18.63 8.74 -22.18
C GLU A 30 18.69 7.22 -22.36
N ASN A 31 17.71 6.49 -21.80
CA ASN A 31 17.65 5.04 -21.94
C ASN A 31 17.40 4.63 -23.39
N PHE A 32 16.54 5.34 -24.13
CA PHE A 32 16.31 5.07 -25.54
C PHE A 32 17.58 5.25 -26.38
N THR A 33 18.33 6.32 -26.13
CA THR A 33 19.62 6.57 -26.80
C THR A 33 20.64 5.50 -26.46
N ARG A 34 20.78 5.14 -25.17
CA ARG A 34 21.70 4.09 -24.70
C ARG A 34 21.37 2.72 -25.27
N THR A 35 20.08 2.36 -25.35
CA THR A 35 19.66 1.11 -25.98
C THR A 35 19.94 1.13 -27.48
N SER A 36 19.69 2.25 -28.16
CA SER A 36 19.95 2.39 -29.60
C SER A 36 21.44 2.26 -29.94
N THR A 37 22.34 2.86 -29.14
CA THR A 37 23.79 2.69 -29.31
C THR A 37 24.20 1.25 -29.05
N LEU A 38 23.69 0.61 -27.99
CA LEU A 38 23.96 -0.80 -27.69
C LEU A 38 23.52 -1.74 -28.83
N VAL A 39 22.30 -1.59 -29.34
CA VAL A 39 21.77 -2.37 -30.49
C VAL A 39 22.69 -2.24 -31.71
N THR A 40 23.16 -1.01 -31.98
CA THR A 40 24.11 -0.73 -33.07
C THR A 40 25.46 -1.41 -32.84
N THR A 41 26.02 -1.29 -31.62
CA THR A 41 27.31 -1.93 -31.28
C THR A 41 27.26 -3.45 -31.35
N LEU A 42 26.13 -4.05 -31.00
CA LEU A 42 25.92 -5.49 -31.03
C LEU A 42 25.59 -6.04 -32.43
N GLY A 43 25.49 -5.17 -33.45
CA GLY A 43 25.19 -5.58 -34.82
C GLY A 43 23.78 -6.18 -34.99
N ILE A 44 22.85 -5.88 -34.07
CA ILE A 44 21.47 -6.36 -34.13
C ILE A 44 20.78 -5.61 -35.27
N THR A 45 20.57 -6.30 -36.39
CA THR A 45 19.79 -5.78 -37.52
C THR A 45 18.30 -5.98 -37.27
N ASN A 46 17.50 -4.98 -37.61
CA ASN A 46 16.05 -4.99 -37.44
C ASN A 46 15.46 -6.29 -38.02
N THR A 47 15.04 -7.20 -37.15
CA THR A 47 14.26 -8.36 -37.56
C THR A 47 12.87 -7.84 -37.89
N SER A 48 12.58 -7.72 -39.18
CA SER A 48 11.28 -7.24 -39.65
C SER A 48 10.19 -8.14 -39.07
N MET A 49 9.50 -7.69 -38.03
CA MET A 49 8.26 -8.32 -37.61
C MET A 49 7.24 -8.06 -38.71
N ARG A 50 6.84 -9.12 -39.41
CA ARG A 50 5.86 -9.05 -40.51
C ARG A 50 4.56 -8.47 -39.97
N LEU A 51 4.32 -7.18 -40.22
CA LEU A 51 3.07 -6.52 -39.86
C LEU A 51 1.91 -7.25 -40.55
N LYS A 52 0.96 -7.80 -39.77
CA LYS A 52 -0.28 -8.34 -40.33
C LYS A 52 -1.06 -7.18 -40.95
N LYS A 53 -1.25 -7.21 -42.28
CA LYS A 53 -2.14 -6.26 -42.97
C LYS A 53 -3.54 -6.37 -42.37
N LYS A 54 -3.98 -5.35 -41.63
CA LYS A 54 -5.40 -5.21 -41.28
C LYS A 54 -6.15 -4.73 -42.52
N LYS A 55 -7.25 -5.41 -42.88
CA LYS A 55 -8.10 -5.05 -44.02
C LYS A 55 -8.77 -3.70 -43.70
N ARG A 56 -8.43 -2.62 -44.39
CA ARG A 56 -9.18 -1.35 -44.29
C ARG A 56 -10.48 -1.51 -45.07
N LEU A 57 -11.61 -1.17 -44.46
CA LEU A 57 -12.88 -1.02 -45.16
C LEU A 57 -12.82 0.34 -45.87
N GLU A 58 -12.99 0.37 -47.19
CA GLU A 58 -13.08 1.60 -47.96
C GLU A 58 -14.42 2.28 -47.62
N LEU A 59 -14.37 3.28 -46.75
CA LEU A 59 -15.47 4.22 -46.54
C LEU A 59 -14.93 5.63 -46.78
N TYR A 60 -15.60 6.27 -47.74
CA TYR A 60 -15.61 7.66 -48.21
C TYR A 60 -14.61 8.67 -47.60
N GLU A 61 -13.97 9.39 -48.51
CA GLU A 61 -12.97 10.45 -48.30
C GLU A 61 -13.36 11.46 -47.20
N GLY A 62 -12.78 11.27 -46.02
CA GLY A 62 -12.40 12.37 -45.15
C GLY A 62 -10.87 12.36 -45.08
N GLN A 63 -10.23 13.45 -45.49
CA GLN A 63 -8.83 13.70 -45.12
C GLN A 63 -8.79 13.94 -43.60
N ASP A 64 -8.90 12.85 -42.84
CA ASP A 64 -8.36 12.82 -41.50
C ASP A 64 -6.86 12.66 -41.68
N ASP A 65 -6.17 13.80 -41.74
CA ASP A 65 -4.71 13.88 -41.60
C ASP A 65 -4.41 13.55 -40.12
N GLY A 66 -4.76 12.32 -39.73
CA GLY A 66 -4.65 11.81 -38.38
C GLY A 66 -3.18 11.87 -38.00
N MET A 67 -2.86 12.64 -36.97
CA MET A 67 -1.51 12.88 -36.48
C MET A 67 -0.70 11.57 -36.48
N HIS A 68 0.23 11.44 -37.42
CA HIS A 68 0.97 10.20 -37.63
C HIS A 68 2.04 10.06 -36.53
N ILE A 69 1.64 9.51 -35.38
CA ILE A 69 2.54 9.26 -34.23
C ILE A 69 3.61 8.25 -34.67
N SER A 70 4.89 8.59 -34.47
CA SER A 70 6.01 7.69 -34.74
C SER A 70 5.98 6.44 -33.83
N GLU A 71 6.48 5.29 -34.28
CA GLU A 71 6.56 4.07 -33.45
C GLU A 71 7.30 4.32 -32.13
N VAL A 72 8.33 5.17 -32.14
CA VAL A 72 9.06 5.59 -30.93
C VAL A 72 8.19 6.40 -29.99
N GLN A 73 7.39 7.32 -30.53
CA GLN A 73 6.44 8.11 -29.74
C GLN A 73 5.34 7.22 -29.16
N HIS A 74 4.86 6.22 -29.92
CA HIS A 74 3.89 5.25 -29.44
C HIS A 74 4.47 4.38 -28.31
N LEU A 75 5.71 3.91 -28.44
CA LEU A 75 6.43 3.21 -27.37
C LEU A 75 6.59 4.09 -26.12
N ARG A 76 6.95 5.36 -26.31
CA ARG A 76 7.07 6.33 -25.22
C ARG A 76 5.76 6.52 -24.48
N ILE A 77 4.67 6.76 -25.21
CA ILE A 77 3.32 6.90 -24.65
C ILE A 77 2.96 5.65 -23.84
N ASN A 78 3.19 4.45 -24.37
CA ASN A 78 2.86 3.20 -23.68
C ASN A 78 3.65 3.01 -22.37
N ILE A 79 4.96 3.26 -22.40
CA ILE A 79 5.81 3.17 -21.20
C ILE A 79 5.37 4.21 -20.17
N ASN A 80 5.14 5.45 -20.60
CA ASN A 80 4.67 6.52 -19.72
C ASN A 80 3.32 6.16 -19.08
N ASN A 81 2.36 5.64 -19.84
CA ASN A 81 1.07 5.21 -19.32
C ASN A 81 1.24 4.09 -18.26
N ALA A 82 2.11 3.11 -18.51
CA ALA A 82 2.38 2.06 -17.54
C ALA A 82 3.00 2.62 -16.25
N VAL A 83 3.97 3.53 -16.38
CA VAL A 83 4.62 4.19 -15.24
C VAL A 83 3.64 5.06 -14.45
N ASP A 84 2.72 5.77 -15.11
CA ASP A 84 1.66 6.53 -14.44
C ASP A 84 0.77 5.63 -13.58
N VAL A 85 0.36 4.50 -14.14
CA VAL A 85 -0.44 3.51 -13.39
C VAL A 85 0.35 3.05 -12.17
N PHE A 86 1.63 2.72 -12.30
CA PHE A 86 2.45 2.32 -11.15
C PHE A 86 2.59 3.44 -10.11
N ILE A 87 2.88 4.68 -10.52
CA ILE A 87 3.00 5.82 -9.61
C ILE A 87 1.69 6.01 -8.83
N ASN A 88 0.55 6.05 -9.52
CA ASN A 88 -0.75 6.24 -8.88
C ASN A 88 -1.07 5.10 -7.90
N GLN A 89 -0.81 3.86 -8.31
CA GLN A 89 -1.04 2.67 -7.50
C GLN A 89 -0.13 2.60 -6.28
N LEU A 90 1.13 3.03 -6.39
CA LEU A 90 2.05 3.11 -5.25
C LEU A 90 1.69 4.27 -4.33
N ASN A 91 1.28 5.41 -4.88
CA ASN A 91 0.83 6.56 -4.10
C ASN A 91 -0.38 6.22 -3.24
N TRP A 92 -1.39 5.59 -3.85
CA TRP A 92 -2.58 5.13 -3.13
C TRP A 92 -2.23 4.15 -2.00
N ARG A 93 -1.34 3.17 -2.26
CA ARG A 93 -0.88 2.24 -1.21
C ARG A 93 -0.12 2.95 -0.09
N TYR A 94 0.73 3.92 -0.43
CA TYR A 94 1.47 4.70 0.55
C TYR A 94 0.51 5.46 1.48
N GLU A 95 -0.44 6.20 0.90
CA GLU A 95 -1.44 6.96 1.65
C GLU A 95 -2.25 6.04 2.57
N LYS A 96 -2.67 4.86 2.07
CA LYS A 96 -3.41 3.89 2.89
C LYS A 96 -2.59 3.29 4.01
N LEU A 97 -1.31 3.00 3.79
CA LEU A 97 -0.45 2.53 4.87
C LEU A 97 -0.22 3.59 5.95
N MET A 98 -0.10 4.87 5.55
CA MET A 98 0.00 5.99 6.49
C MET A 98 -1.28 6.16 7.30
N GLU A 99 -2.45 6.12 6.65
CA GLU A 99 -3.75 6.19 7.33
C GLU A 99 -3.88 5.08 8.40
N VAL A 100 -3.50 3.84 8.06
CA VAL A 100 -3.51 2.73 9.02
C VAL A 100 -2.48 2.93 10.14
N ALA A 101 -1.31 3.48 9.84
CA ALA A 101 -0.29 3.77 10.84
C ALA A 101 -0.78 4.82 11.85
N ASP A 102 -1.46 5.86 11.36
CA ASP A 102 -2.01 6.94 12.17
C ASP A 102 -3.15 6.42 13.06
N ASP A 103 -4.07 5.64 12.48
CA ASP A 103 -5.25 5.13 13.20
C ASP A 103 -4.89 4.07 14.25
N PHE A 104 -3.99 3.13 13.93
CA PHE A 104 -3.75 1.92 14.74
C PHE A 104 -2.38 1.91 15.42
N GLY A 105 -1.50 2.87 15.13
CA GLY A 105 -0.13 2.90 15.66
C GLY A 105 -0.04 2.92 17.19
N PHE A 106 -1.07 3.45 17.86
CA PHE A 106 -1.16 3.47 19.32
C PHE A 106 -1.33 2.09 19.96
N LEU A 107 -1.74 1.07 19.19
CA LEU A 107 -1.95 -0.29 19.66
C LEU A 107 -0.66 -1.10 19.77
N SER A 108 0.46 -0.58 19.26
CA SER A 108 1.75 -1.26 19.37
C SER A 108 2.19 -1.37 20.84
N GLY A 109 2.92 -2.42 21.19
CA GLY A 109 3.43 -2.57 22.55
C GLY A 109 4.34 -1.41 22.98
N ALA A 110 5.11 -0.83 22.05
CA ALA A 110 5.87 0.39 22.29
C ALA A 110 4.99 1.58 22.68
N SER A 111 3.87 1.78 21.99
CA SER A 111 2.89 2.83 22.28
C SER A 111 2.20 2.56 23.61
N LEU A 112 1.72 1.34 23.86
CA LEU A 112 1.11 0.98 25.14
C LEU A 112 2.06 1.15 26.33
N TYR A 113 3.37 0.98 26.13
CA TYR A 113 4.35 1.24 27.19
C TYR A 113 4.57 2.75 27.44
N ASN A 114 4.81 3.53 26.38
CA ASN A 114 5.28 4.91 26.49
C ASN A 114 4.16 5.98 26.56
N MET A 115 3.01 5.73 25.92
CA MET A 115 1.95 6.72 25.75
C MET A 115 1.22 6.96 27.08
N SER A 116 0.90 8.22 27.37
CA SER A 116 0.10 8.55 28.55
C SER A 116 -1.33 8.03 28.41
N THR A 117 -2.01 7.77 29.53
CA THR A 117 -3.40 7.31 29.51
C THR A 117 -4.33 8.31 28.81
N ILE A 118 -4.05 9.61 28.91
CA ILE A 118 -4.85 10.67 28.26
C ILE A 118 -4.71 10.59 26.73
N GLU A 119 -3.48 10.50 26.22
CA GLU A 119 -3.22 10.35 24.78
C GLU A 119 -3.80 9.05 24.23
N LEU A 120 -3.66 7.96 25.00
CA LEU A 120 -4.20 6.65 24.64
C LEU A 120 -5.72 6.67 24.53
N LYS A 121 -6.42 7.25 25.52
CA LYS A 121 -7.88 7.39 25.48
C LYS A 121 -8.35 8.27 24.34
N LYS A 122 -7.60 9.33 24.00
CA LYS A 122 -7.91 10.18 22.85
C LYS A 122 -7.79 9.42 21.53
N ALA A 123 -6.68 8.72 21.31
CA ALA A 123 -6.49 7.90 20.11
C ALA A 123 -7.56 6.79 20.01
N ALA A 124 -7.91 6.17 21.14
CA ALA A 124 -8.98 5.18 21.19
C ALA A 124 -10.36 5.77 20.84
N MET A 125 -10.66 6.99 21.30
CA MET A 125 -11.89 7.70 20.95
C MET A 125 -11.96 8.02 19.44
N ASP A 126 -10.86 8.50 18.86
CA ASP A 126 -10.76 8.80 17.43
C ASP A 126 -11.00 7.52 16.59
N LEU A 127 -10.39 6.40 16.99
CA LEU A 127 -10.60 5.11 16.34
C LEU A 127 -12.04 4.59 16.51
N ALA A 128 -12.62 4.74 17.70
CA ALA A 128 -13.99 4.31 17.98
C ALA A 128 -15.02 5.04 17.13
N MET A 129 -14.82 6.34 16.86
CA MET A 129 -15.68 7.08 15.94
C MET A 129 -15.59 6.53 14.50
N LYS A 130 -14.41 6.08 14.07
CA LYS A 130 -14.22 5.48 12.74
C LYS A 130 -14.86 4.10 12.60
N TYR A 131 -14.90 3.33 13.69
CA TYR A 131 -15.41 1.96 13.74
C TYR A 131 -16.64 1.81 14.63
N GLU A 132 -17.52 2.82 14.66
CA GLU A 132 -18.71 2.88 15.54
C GLU A 132 -19.71 1.71 15.36
N LYS A 133 -19.63 1.01 14.22
CA LYS A 133 -20.48 -0.15 13.90
C LYS A 133 -19.90 -1.46 14.41
N ASP A 134 -18.60 -1.50 14.65
CA ASP A 134 -17.86 -2.70 14.99
C ASP A 134 -17.53 -2.76 16.49
N ILE A 135 -17.40 -1.60 17.15
CA ILE A 135 -17.02 -1.50 18.56
C ILE A 135 -17.87 -0.50 19.34
N ASN A 136 -18.05 -0.79 20.64
CA ASN A 136 -18.61 0.15 21.60
C ASN A 136 -17.51 1.11 22.05
N GLY A 137 -17.59 2.38 21.60
CA GLY A 137 -16.55 3.36 21.88
C GLY A 137 -16.35 3.68 23.37
N ALA A 138 -17.42 3.72 24.16
CA ALA A 138 -17.32 4.02 25.59
C ALA A 138 -16.58 2.90 26.34
N GLU A 139 -16.98 1.65 26.07
CA GLU A 139 -16.32 0.47 26.66
C GLU A 139 -14.88 0.34 26.17
N PHE A 140 -14.62 0.53 24.87
CA PHE A 140 -13.28 0.43 24.30
C PHE A 140 -12.26 1.36 24.96
N ILE A 141 -12.65 2.61 25.25
CA ILE A 141 -11.77 3.61 25.87
C ILE A 141 -11.33 3.18 27.27
N ASP A 142 -12.22 2.55 28.03
CA ASP A 142 -11.90 2.04 29.37
C ASP A 142 -11.14 0.72 29.28
N GLU A 143 -11.57 -0.21 28.42
CA GLU A 143 -10.89 -1.48 28.16
C GLU A 143 -9.43 -1.28 27.77
N ILE A 144 -9.12 -0.40 26.82
CA ILE A 144 -7.74 -0.21 26.34
C ILE A 144 -6.84 0.46 27.38
N SER A 145 -7.41 1.34 28.21
CA SER A 145 -6.71 1.96 29.33
C SER A 145 -6.37 0.93 30.41
N ASP A 146 -7.30 0.05 30.74
CA ASP A 146 -7.08 -1.01 31.72
C ASP A 146 -6.15 -2.09 31.17
N PHE A 147 -6.34 -2.48 29.91
CA PHE A 147 -5.47 -3.41 29.20
C PHE A 147 -4.02 -2.92 29.16
N GLN A 148 -3.79 -1.61 29.01
CA GLN A 148 -2.44 -1.01 29.10
C GLN A 148 -1.73 -1.41 30.39
N ASN A 149 -2.43 -1.38 31.53
CA ASN A 149 -1.88 -1.71 32.83
C ASN A 149 -1.67 -3.23 32.97
N VAL A 150 -2.62 -4.02 32.47
CA VAL A 150 -2.53 -5.49 32.50
C VAL A 150 -1.35 -6.00 31.69
N VAL A 151 -1.15 -5.50 30.47
CA VAL A 151 -0.02 -5.91 29.63
C VAL A 151 1.33 -5.54 30.28
N LYS A 152 1.43 -4.36 30.91
CA LYS A 152 2.61 -3.96 31.67
C LYS A 152 2.90 -4.92 32.84
N SER A 153 1.87 -5.52 33.43
CA SER A 153 2.02 -6.49 34.52
C SER A 153 2.36 -7.90 34.02
N ILE A 154 1.83 -8.33 32.87
CA ILE A 154 2.02 -9.70 32.35
C ILE A 154 3.36 -9.84 31.63
N ILE A 155 3.76 -8.83 30.84
CA ILE A 155 4.99 -8.85 30.04
C ILE A 155 5.86 -7.59 30.22
N PRO A 156 6.28 -7.24 31.46
CA PRO A 156 6.99 -5.99 31.73
C PRO A 156 8.27 -5.80 30.90
N ASP A 157 9.02 -6.88 30.67
CA ASP A 157 10.31 -6.82 29.97
C ASP A 157 10.17 -6.86 28.43
N HIS A 158 9.02 -7.30 27.92
CA HIS A 158 8.81 -7.57 26.49
C HIS A 158 7.78 -6.65 25.82
N ILE A 159 7.00 -5.90 26.61
CA ILE A 159 5.94 -5.01 26.10
C ILE A 159 6.42 -4.05 25.00
N LYS A 160 7.60 -3.43 25.12
CA LYS A 160 8.08 -2.46 24.10
C LYS A 160 8.27 -3.06 22.71
N SER A 161 8.58 -4.35 22.63
CA SER A 161 8.76 -5.08 21.37
C SER A 161 7.51 -5.86 20.96
N ALA A 162 6.48 -5.91 21.81
CA ALA A 162 5.29 -6.70 21.55
C ALA A 162 4.54 -6.18 20.33
N THR A 163 4.32 -7.09 19.39
CA THR A 163 3.53 -6.88 18.19
C THR A 163 2.04 -7.03 18.50
N VAL A 164 1.17 -6.46 17.67
CA VAL A 164 -0.29 -6.55 17.87
C VAL A 164 -0.77 -8.01 17.85
N ILE A 165 -0.11 -8.89 17.08
CA ILE A 165 -0.44 -10.32 17.07
C ILE A 165 -0.09 -11.00 18.41
N GLU A 166 1.05 -10.67 19.02
CA GLU A 166 1.42 -11.18 20.35
C GLU A 166 0.48 -10.64 21.44
N LEU A 167 0.06 -9.37 21.34
CA LEU A 167 -0.92 -8.78 22.27
C LEU A 167 -2.30 -9.46 22.14
N LEU A 168 -2.73 -9.80 20.92
CA LEU A 168 -3.96 -10.57 20.70
C LEU A 168 -3.84 -12.00 21.23
N GLN A 169 -2.68 -12.65 21.06
CA GLN A 169 -2.42 -13.97 21.65
C GLN A 169 -2.48 -13.93 23.17
N LEU A 170 -1.95 -12.88 23.81
CA LEU A 170 -2.03 -12.69 25.26
C LEU A 170 -3.49 -12.64 25.76
N ILE A 171 -4.39 -11.97 25.04
CA ILE A 171 -5.83 -11.97 25.37
C ILE A 171 -6.39 -13.40 25.37
N GLN A 172 -5.95 -14.26 24.45
CA GLN A 172 -6.39 -15.66 24.36
C GLN A 172 -5.76 -16.53 25.44
N ASP A 173 -4.45 -16.44 25.63
CA ASP A 173 -3.68 -17.28 26.56
C ASP A 173 -4.10 -17.06 28.01
N TYR A 174 -4.48 -15.84 28.37
CA TYR A 174 -4.96 -15.47 29.71
C TYR A 174 -6.49 -15.43 29.82
N ASN A 175 -7.21 -15.89 28.78
CA ASN A 175 -8.67 -15.91 28.71
C ASN A 175 -9.34 -14.56 29.06
N LEU A 176 -8.74 -13.46 28.58
CA LEU A 176 -9.15 -12.09 28.89
C LEU A 176 -10.23 -11.55 27.95
N LYS A 177 -10.70 -12.37 27.01
CA LYS A 177 -11.67 -11.98 25.98
C LYS A 177 -12.96 -11.39 26.54
N GLU A 178 -13.48 -11.95 27.62
CA GLU A 178 -14.70 -11.45 28.26
C GLU A 178 -14.50 -10.06 28.89
N SER A 179 -13.26 -9.72 29.27
CA SER A 179 -12.91 -8.44 29.87
C SER A 179 -12.50 -7.37 28.85
N TYR A 180 -11.98 -7.77 27.68
CA TYR A 180 -11.52 -6.84 26.64
C TYR A 180 -12.06 -7.19 25.24
N PRO A 181 -13.39 -7.36 25.07
CA PRO A 181 -13.97 -7.75 23.79
C PRO A 181 -13.74 -6.71 22.69
N ASN A 182 -13.81 -5.41 22.99
CA ASN A 182 -13.61 -4.36 22.00
C ASN A 182 -12.13 -4.25 21.60
N VAL A 183 -11.20 -4.41 22.55
CA VAL A 183 -9.75 -4.48 22.24
C VAL A 183 -9.43 -5.66 21.32
N GLU A 184 -10.03 -6.83 21.58
CA GLU A 184 -9.88 -8.01 20.72
C GLU A 184 -10.37 -7.72 19.29
N ILE A 185 -11.54 -7.09 19.14
CA ILE A 185 -12.11 -6.72 17.84
C ILE A 185 -11.17 -5.75 17.10
N VAL A 186 -10.69 -4.70 17.77
CA VAL A 186 -9.77 -3.73 17.17
C VAL A 186 -8.47 -4.38 16.70
N PHE A 187 -7.88 -5.26 17.51
CA PHE A 187 -6.69 -6.01 17.09
C PHE A 187 -6.96 -6.88 15.86
N ARG A 188 -8.12 -7.55 15.80
CA ARG A 188 -8.52 -8.34 14.63
C ARG A 188 -8.73 -7.48 13.38
N ILE A 189 -9.35 -6.31 13.51
CA ILE A 189 -9.50 -5.34 12.40
C ILE A 189 -8.11 -4.96 11.87
N PHE A 190 -7.20 -4.56 12.75
CA PHE A 190 -5.84 -4.20 12.35
C PHE A 190 -5.11 -5.34 11.62
N LEU A 191 -5.16 -6.55 12.18
CA LEU A 191 -4.44 -7.71 11.64
C LEU A 191 -5.03 -8.23 10.31
N THR A 192 -6.26 -7.85 9.97
CA THR A 192 -6.92 -8.26 8.72
C THR A 192 -6.82 -7.21 7.61
N MET A 193 -6.43 -5.98 7.92
CA MET A 193 -6.24 -4.90 6.92
C MET A 193 -5.26 -5.25 5.77
N PRO A 194 -4.10 -5.90 6.00
CA PRO A 194 -3.19 -6.28 4.91
C PRO A 194 -3.82 -7.27 3.91
N VAL A 195 -4.82 -8.05 4.34
CA VAL A 195 -5.52 -9.02 3.49
C VAL A 195 -6.45 -8.31 2.51
N THR A 196 -7.09 -7.21 2.92
CA THR A 196 -8.03 -6.45 2.08
C THR A 196 -7.33 -5.74 0.93
N ALA A 197 -6.16 -5.12 1.20
CA ALA A 197 -5.37 -4.46 0.15
C ALA A 197 -4.88 -5.42 -0.94
N ALA A 198 -4.68 -6.70 -0.62
CA ALA A 198 -4.31 -7.72 -1.61
C ALA A 198 -5.50 -8.17 -2.49
N ILE A 199 -6.72 -8.08 -1.98
CA ILE A 199 -7.95 -8.44 -2.70
C ILE A 199 -8.34 -7.32 -3.68
N ASP A 200 -8.30 -6.06 -3.25
CA ASP A 200 -8.72 -4.92 -4.09
C ASP A 200 -7.84 -4.74 -5.32
N VAL A 201 -6.55 -5.07 -5.23
CA VAL A 201 -5.62 -5.04 -6.37
C VAL A 201 -5.99 -6.09 -7.43
N LYS A 202 -6.46 -7.27 -7.02
CA LYS A 202 -6.94 -8.28 -7.96
C LYS A 202 -8.20 -7.81 -8.68
N VAL A 203 -9.10 -7.12 -7.99
CA VAL A 203 -10.34 -6.59 -8.58
C VAL A 203 -10.03 -5.44 -9.55
N ALA A 204 -9.13 -4.53 -9.19
CA ALA A 204 -8.71 -3.43 -10.06
C ALA A 204 -8.05 -3.92 -11.36
N LEU A 205 -7.21 -4.96 -11.30
CA LEU A 205 -6.58 -5.57 -12.48
C LEU A 205 -7.57 -6.35 -13.36
N ALA A 206 -8.61 -6.95 -12.77
CA ALA A 206 -9.67 -7.60 -13.52
C ALA A 206 -10.49 -6.57 -14.33
N ASN A 207 -10.74 -5.39 -13.76
CA ASN A 207 -11.54 -4.35 -14.38
C ASN A 207 -10.79 -3.51 -15.42
N SER A 208 -9.45 -3.47 -15.38
CA SER A 208 -8.62 -2.86 -16.42
C SER A 208 -8.38 -3.76 -17.65
N SER A 209 -8.92 -4.98 -17.62
CA SER A 209 -8.78 -5.99 -18.66
C SER A 209 -10.05 -6.20 -19.50
N SER A 210 -11.07 -5.33 -19.33
CA SER A 210 -12.35 -5.36 -20.05
C SER A 210 -12.52 -4.14 -20.96
#